data_AF-A0A518G7Z6-F1
#
_entry.id   AF-A0A518G7Z6-F1
#
_cell.length_a   1.000
_cell.length_b   1.000
_cell.length_c   1.000
_cell.angle_alpha   90.00
_cell.angle_beta   90.00
_cell.angle_gamma   90.00
#
_symmetry.space_group_name_H-M   'P 1'
#
loop_
_entity.id
_entity.type
_entity.pdbx_description
1 polymer ?
#
loop_
_entity_poly.entity_id
_entity_poly.type
_entity_poly.pdbx_seq_one_letter_code
_entity_poly.pdbx_strand_id
1 'polypeptide(L)'
;MGLGGILVLLALLVSLIVFIYIIVVTARSWGILHTLLLCTLFIESWVFMFFTAGVHYERVTATESAHKAQIAAERAESETTRLLYGDFSMSPEAQDAVIPLKGELLRLTADRGRVWRRVSLLQVGTADYQLELMSSAPAEAVDEFGEPAAAAAPQINSDSLPQGLVVYAFSETISEEDVAIPDFFLGEFTVSQSQAGQVTLEPTRELMSDQAQRISEGRATSWSLYELLPLDSHVAFAAPGSQPTEEAVFGRIDEETLTGLFDAIPEENNRREKIASQYLLDGKRAPDNAPPESVWVQVNLLKDFELQVDSADSANLTERGYFDSTGRSIDTRIKRGEEGPVTLNPEGTRGKLIVLQEAAARPLIASGVAEEVQRIYVRPLVDYEEAFSNYSIMKRKLSDSISVIQRETADINQANQLGREMVIFSQAENQKLAFDLEHTQQEVTVVTQLVEQATQQLQALRTEVSKLYREVQAKRKQLVAQQLSMLTATP
;
A
#
# COMPACT_ATOMS: atom_id res chain seq x y z
N MET A 1 -11.32 -60.27 48.65
CA MET A 1 -10.91 -59.77 49.98
C MET A 1 -9.40 -59.95 50.10
N GLY A 2 -8.65 -58.89 50.40
CA GLY A 2 -7.21 -59.02 50.67
C GLY A 2 -6.96 -59.86 51.93
N LEU A 3 -5.74 -60.40 52.06
CA LEU A 3 -5.34 -61.25 53.19
C LEU A 3 -5.65 -60.63 54.57
N GLY A 4 -5.57 -59.29 54.67
CA GLY A 4 -5.96 -58.53 55.87
C GLY A 4 -7.46 -58.58 56.20
N GLY A 5 -8.34 -58.59 55.20
CA GLY A 5 -9.79 -58.72 55.43
C GLY A 5 -10.18 -60.09 55.97
N ILE A 6 -9.47 -61.14 55.53
CA ILE A 6 -9.65 -62.51 56.03
C ILE A 6 -9.17 -62.60 57.49
N LEU A 7 -8.01 -62.01 57.81
CA LEU A 7 -7.49 -61.98 59.18
C LEU A 7 -8.40 -61.21 60.15
N VAL A 8 -8.97 -60.08 59.72
CA VAL A 8 -9.92 -59.30 60.53
C VAL A 8 -11.21 -60.09 60.78
N LEU A 9 -11.77 -60.75 59.77
CA LEU A 9 -12.95 -61.61 59.93
C LEU A 9 -12.68 -62.79 60.88
N LEU A 10 -11.47 -63.36 60.84
CA LEU A 10 -11.07 -64.46 61.72
C LEU A 10 -10.91 -63.98 63.17
N ALA A 11 -10.30 -62.81 63.39
CA ALA A 11 -10.23 -62.18 64.70
C ALA A 11 -11.62 -61.83 65.26
N LEU A 12 -12.51 -61.34 64.40
CA LEU A 12 -13.94 -61.09 64.68
C LEU A 12 -14.63 -62.36 65.18
N LEU A 13 -14.50 -63.45 64.43
CA LEU A 13 -15.11 -64.74 64.75
C LEU A 13 -14.57 -65.33 66.05
N VAL A 14 -13.26 -65.24 66.28
CA VAL A 14 -12.63 -65.67 67.54
C VAL A 14 -13.14 -64.83 68.72
N SER A 15 -13.22 -63.50 68.58
CA SER A 15 -13.71 -62.62 69.64
C SER A 15 -15.17 -62.91 70.02
N LEU A 16 -16.02 -63.23 69.04
CA LEU A 16 -17.41 -63.61 69.25
C LEU A 16 -17.53 -64.95 70.00
N ILE A 17 -16.73 -65.95 69.62
CA ILE A 17 -16.69 -67.25 70.30
C ILE A 17 -16.24 -67.07 71.76
N VAL A 18 -15.19 -66.29 72.00
CA VAL A 18 -14.69 -65.98 73.35
C VAL A 18 -15.75 -65.25 74.17
N PHE A 19 -16.46 -64.29 73.58
CA PHE A 19 -17.53 -63.57 74.25
C PHE A 19 -18.71 -64.46 74.66
N ILE A 20 -19.18 -65.33 73.75
CA ILE A 20 -20.22 -66.31 74.04
C ILE A 20 -19.79 -67.24 75.17
N TYR A 21 -18.53 -67.71 75.13
CA TYR A 21 -17.97 -68.54 76.18
C TYR A 21 -17.96 -67.82 77.55
N ILE A 22 -17.50 -66.56 77.58
CA ILE A 22 -17.49 -65.75 78.82
C ILE A 22 -18.90 -65.57 79.36
N ILE A 23 -19.90 -65.27 78.51
CA ILE A 23 -21.30 -65.16 78.93
C ILE A 23 -21.81 -66.45 79.57
N VAL A 24 -21.56 -67.61 78.94
CA VAL A 24 -22.04 -68.90 79.46
C VAL A 24 -21.42 -69.22 80.82
N VAL A 25 -20.14 -68.91 81.03
CA VAL A 25 -19.45 -69.13 82.30
C VAL A 25 -19.90 -68.14 83.37
N THR A 26 -20.03 -66.84 83.04
CA THR A 26 -20.41 -65.80 84.00
C THR A 26 -21.89 -65.81 84.35
N ALA A 27 -22.78 -66.19 83.42
CA ALA A 27 -24.23 -66.28 83.67
C ALA A 27 -24.62 -67.26 84.79
N ARG A 28 -23.73 -68.21 85.13
CA ARG A 28 -23.95 -69.16 86.23
C ARG A 28 -23.59 -68.58 87.61
N SER A 29 -22.81 -67.51 87.66
CA SER A 29 -22.31 -66.90 88.90
C SER A 29 -22.85 -65.48 89.14
N TRP A 30 -23.22 -64.77 88.08
CA TRP A 30 -23.64 -63.37 88.11
C TRP A 30 -25.14 -63.25 87.81
N GLY A 31 -25.80 -62.24 88.39
CA GLY A 31 -27.23 -61.99 88.17
C GLY A 31 -27.55 -61.51 86.75
N ILE A 32 -28.79 -61.73 86.31
CA ILE A 32 -29.30 -61.44 84.95
C ILE A 32 -28.95 -60.02 84.47
N LEU A 33 -28.99 -59.03 85.37
CA LEU A 33 -28.71 -57.63 85.06
C LEU A 33 -27.27 -57.39 84.59
N HIS A 34 -26.29 -58.10 85.17
CA HIS A 34 -24.88 -57.93 84.79
C HIS A 34 -24.60 -58.54 83.42
N THR A 35 -25.24 -59.68 83.10
CA THR A 35 -25.18 -60.30 81.77
C THR A 35 -25.80 -59.40 80.71
N LEU A 36 -26.94 -58.76 81.00
CA LEU A 36 -27.56 -57.80 80.08
C LEU A 36 -26.67 -56.59 79.81
N LEU A 37 -26.09 -55.98 80.86
CA LEU A 37 -25.17 -54.84 80.69
C LEU A 37 -23.93 -55.21 79.87
N LEU A 38 -23.38 -56.41 80.07
CA LEU A 38 -22.22 -56.89 79.34
C LEU A 38 -22.55 -57.16 77.85
N CYS A 39 -23.73 -57.70 77.56
CA CYS A 39 -24.26 -57.80 76.19
C CYS A 39 -24.45 -56.43 75.53
N THR A 40 -25.04 -55.46 76.25
CA THR A 40 -25.25 -54.11 75.72
C THR A 40 -23.93 -53.41 75.43
N LEU A 41 -22.95 -53.49 76.35
CA LEU A 41 -21.62 -52.89 76.17
C LEU A 41 -20.84 -53.53 75.01
N PHE A 42 -20.99 -54.84 74.81
CA PHE A 42 -20.42 -55.52 73.65
C PHE A 42 -21.04 -55.03 72.34
N ILE A 43 -22.37 -54.96 72.25
CA ILE A 43 -23.07 -54.45 71.07
C ILE A 43 -22.66 -52.99 70.80
N GLU A 44 -22.60 -52.14 71.82
CA GLU A 44 -22.18 -50.75 71.71
C GLU A 44 -20.74 -50.62 71.19
N SER A 45 -19.82 -51.44 71.73
CA SER A 45 -18.42 -51.48 71.27
C SER A 45 -18.31 -51.88 69.80
N TRP A 46 -19.14 -52.83 69.34
CA TRP A 46 -19.19 -53.24 67.93
C TRP A 46 -19.74 -52.13 67.03
N VAL A 47 -20.86 -51.53 67.42
CA VAL A 47 -21.46 -50.42 66.66
C VAL A 47 -20.47 -49.27 66.53
N PHE A 48 -19.77 -48.92 67.62
CA PHE A 48 -18.73 -47.89 67.61
C PHE A 48 -17.53 -48.27 66.71
N MET A 49 -17.10 -49.53 66.73
CA MET A 49 -16.02 -50.02 65.86
C MET A 49 -16.40 -49.90 64.37
N PHE A 50 -17.63 -50.24 63.99
CA PHE A 50 -18.09 -50.08 62.60
C PHE A 50 -18.14 -48.61 62.16
N PHE A 51 -18.67 -47.72 63.00
CA PHE A 51 -18.70 -46.29 62.68
C PHE A 51 -17.30 -45.68 62.59
N THR A 52 -16.40 -46.01 63.52
CA THR A 52 -15.02 -45.52 63.48
C THR A 52 -14.25 -46.04 62.27
N ALA A 53 -14.45 -47.31 61.88
CA ALA A 53 -13.88 -47.87 60.66
C ALA A 53 -14.41 -47.18 59.39
N GLY A 54 -15.72 -46.90 59.33
CA GLY A 54 -16.33 -46.16 58.22
C GLY A 54 -15.76 -44.74 58.07
N VAL A 55 -15.69 -43.99 59.18
CA VAL A 55 -15.09 -42.65 59.19
C VAL A 55 -13.61 -42.69 58.79
N HIS A 56 -12.86 -43.68 59.27
CA HIS A 56 -11.46 -43.83 58.90
C HIS A 56 -11.29 -44.15 57.41
N TYR A 57 -12.12 -45.04 56.86
CA TYR A 57 -12.12 -45.36 55.43
C TYR A 57 -12.39 -44.12 54.57
N GLU A 58 -13.47 -43.39 54.87
CA GLU A 58 -13.83 -42.14 54.16
C GLU A 58 -12.74 -41.07 54.28
N ARG A 59 -12.11 -40.95 55.45
CA ARG A 59 -11.00 -40.01 55.63
C ARG A 59 -9.79 -40.40 54.77
N VAL A 60 -9.44 -41.68 54.70
CA VAL A 60 -8.30 -42.15 53.90
C VAL A 60 -8.58 -41.95 52.41
N THR A 61 -9.77 -42.30 51.92
CA THR A 61 -10.13 -42.11 50.51
C THR A 61 -10.19 -40.63 50.13
N ALA A 62 -10.76 -39.78 50.99
CA ALA A 62 -10.83 -38.34 50.78
C ALA A 62 -9.45 -37.67 50.81
N THR A 63 -8.54 -38.12 51.69
CA THR A 63 -7.17 -37.59 51.72
C THR A 63 -6.36 -38.04 50.51
N GLU A 64 -6.54 -39.28 50.06
CA GLU A 64 -5.89 -39.77 48.84
C GLU A 64 -6.40 -39.04 47.59
N SER A 65 -7.71 -38.81 47.47
CA SER A 65 -8.30 -38.07 46.35
C SER A 65 -7.87 -36.60 46.36
N ALA A 66 -7.85 -35.95 47.53
CA ALA A 66 -7.34 -34.59 47.67
C ALA A 66 -5.87 -34.47 47.28
N HIS A 67 -5.03 -35.44 47.69
CA HIS A 67 -3.62 -35.45 47.31
C HIS A 67 -3.41 -35.67 45.80
N LYS A 68 -4.20 -36.57 45.19
CA LYS A 68 -4.19 -36.76 43.72
C LYS A 68 -4.62 -35.50 42.98
N ALA A 69 -5.68 -34.84 43.45
CA ALA A 69 -6.16 -33.59 42.86
C ALA A 69 -5.12 -32.47 42.98
N GLN A 70 -4.44 -32.36 44.12
CA GLN A 70 -3.36 -31.40 44.31
C GLN A 70 -2.21 -31.64 43.34
N ILE A 71 -1.74 -32.88 43.20
CA ILE A 71 -0.68 -33.23 42.25
C ILE A 71 -1.11 -32.93 40.80
N ALA A 72 -2.38 -33.19 40.46
CA ALA A 72 -2.92 -32.89 39.14
C ALA A 72 -2.97 -31.37 38.87
N ALA A 73 -3.37 -30.57 39.86
CA ALA A 73 -3.37 -29.11 39.77
C ALA A 73 -1.94 -28.55 39.59
N GLU A 74 -0.98 -29.01 40.40
CA GLU A 74 0.43 -28.61 40.28
C GLU A 74 1.02 -28.98 38.92
N ARG A 75 0.66 -30.15 38.39
CA ARG A 75 1.05 -30.55 37.02
C ARG A 75 0.43 -29.65 35.97
N ALA A 76 -0.87 -29.37 36.05
CA ALA A 76 -1.55 -28.49 35.10
C ALA A 76 -0.99 -27.06 35.12
N GLU A 77 -0.66 -26.51 36.29
CA GLU A 77 0.00 -25.21 36.41
C GLU A 77 1.41 -25.22 35.79
N SER A 78 2.18 -26.28 36.03
CA SER A 78 3.51 -26.44 35.45
C SER A 78 3.47 -26.59 33.92
N GLU A 79 2.50 -27.33 33.39
CA GLU A 79 2.29 -27.49 31.95
C GLU A 79 1.86 -26.18 31.31
N THR A 80 0.95 -25.43 31.95
CA THR A 80 0.52 -24.10 31.49
C THR A 80 1.71 -23.15 31.43
N THR A 81 2.54 -23.15 32.47
CA THR A 81 3.75 -22.31 32.53
C THR A 81 4.74 -22.70 31.43
N ARG A 82 4.94 -24.01 31.19
CA ARG A 82 5.79 -24.52 30.11
C ARG A 82 5.25 -24.13 28.73
N LEU A 83 3.94 -24.23 28.48
CA LEU A 83 3.32 -23.84 27.21
C LEU A 83 3.39 -22.33 26.96
N LEU A 84 3.31 -21.51 28.02
CA LEU A 84 3.41 -20.06 27.91
C LEU A 84 4.84 -19.59 27.64
N TYR A 85 5.81 -20.07 28.43
CA TYR A 85 7.17 -19.53 28.46
C TYR A 85 8.24 -20.44 27.84
N GLY A 86 7.92 -21.70 27.57
CA GLY A 86 8.87 -22.68 27.04
C GLY A 86 9.75 -23.32 28.11
N ASP A 87 10.69 -24.14 27.65
CA ASP A 87 11.75 -24.73 28.47
C ASP A 87 13.07 -24.02 28.20
N PHE A 88 13.67 -23.43 29.23
CA PHE A 88 14.94 -22.69 29.15
C PHE A 88 16.15 -23.58 28.81
N SER A 89 15.97 -24.91 28.79
CA SER A 89 17.00 -25.87 28.40
C SER A 89 16.97 -26.26 26.91
N MET A 90 15.93 -25.87 26.17
CA MET A 90 15.81 -26.09 24.73
C MET A 90 16.53 -24.99 23.93
N SER A 91 16.88 -25.30 22.67
CA SER A 91 17.41 -24.32 21.72
C SER A 91 16.45 -23.13 21.57
N PRO A 92 16.95 -21.88 21.42
CA PRO A 92 16.12 -20.69 21.15
C PRO A 92 15.21 -20.80 19.92
N GLU A 93 15.44 -21.79 19.06
CA GLU A 93 14.65 -22.08 17.85
C GLU A 93 13.45 -23.02 18.09
N ALA A 94 13.26 -23.52 19.31
CA ALA A 94 12.14 -24.40 19.64
C ALA A 94 10.81 -23.61 19.69
N GLN A 95 9.91 -23.87 18.74
CA GLN A 95 8.58 -23.25 18.61
C GLN A 95 7.53 -23.76 19.62
N ASP A 96 7.98 -24.23 20.78
CA ASP A 96 7.12 -24.97 21.73
C ASP A 96 6.37 -24.04 22.72
N ALA A 97 6.53 -22.72 22.60
CA ALA A 97 6.05 -21.74 23.58
C ALA A 97 5.31 -20.55 22.95
N VAL A 98 4.17 -20.18 23.54
CA VAL A 98 3.27 -19.15 22.99
C VAL A 98 3.87 -17.74 23.06
N ILE A 99 4.51 -17.36 24.16
CA ILE A 99 5.03 -15.98 24.33
C ILE A 99 6.23 -15.71 23.41
N PRO A 100 7.26 -16.58 23.33
CA PRO A 100 8.33 -16.44 22.34
C PRO A 100 7.82 -16.43 20.91
N LEU A 101 6.90 -17.34 20.55
CA LEU A 101 6.29 -17.38 19.21
C LEU A 101 5.52 -16.10 18.91
N LYS A 102 4.77 -15.56 19.87
CA LYS A 102 4.09 -14.26 19.73
C LYS A 102 5.11 -13.13 19.56
N GLY A 103 6.23 -13.17 20.26
CA GLY A 103 7.32 -12.20 20.10
C GLY A 103 7.98 -12.29 18.73
N GLU A 104 8.24 -13.49 18.24
CA GLU A 104 8.78 -13.74 16.89
C GLU A 104 7.79 -13.29 15.82
N LEU A 105 6.51 -13.68 15.94
CA LEU A 105 5.45 -13.23 15.06
C LEU A 105 5.36 -11.70 15.06
N LEU A 106 5.37 -11.06 16.22
CA LEU A 106 5.36 -9.59 16.33
C LEU A 106 6.60 -8.95 15.69
N ARG A 107 7.78 -9.58 15.76
CA ARG A 107 8.97 -9.07 15.06
C ARG A 107 8.85 -9.25 13.55
N LEU A 108 8.28 -10.37 13.09
CA LEU A 108 8.03 -10.65 11.67
C LEU A 108 6.88 -9.79 11.10
N THR A 109 5.93 -9.36 11.94
CA THR A 109 4.78 -8.54 11.53
C THR A 109 4.96 -7.05 11.82
N ALA A 110 5.91 -6.65 12.68
CA ALA A 110 6.19 -5.25 13.01
C ALA A 110 6.44 -4.42 11.74
N ASP A 111 7.20 -4.96 10.79
CA ASP A 111 7.56 -4.27 9.55
C ASP A 111 6.49 -4.42 8.44
N ARG A 112 5.44 -5.22 8.67
CA ARG A 112 4.40 -5.53 7.67
C ARG A 112 3.07 -4.81 7.93
N GLY A 113 2.88 -4.25 9.12
CA GLY A 113 1.62 -3.63 9.54
C GLY A 113 0.46 -4.62 9.61
N ARG A 114 -0.72 -4.14 10.06
CA ARG A 114 -1.96 -4.92 9.99
C ARG A 114 -2.58 -4.81 8.61
N VAL A 115 -3.26 -5.88 8.20
CA VAL A 115 -4.00 -5.96 6.93
C VAL A 115 -5.42 -6.43 7.22
N TRP A 116 -6.39 -5.68 6.74
CA TRP A 116 -7.81 -6.05 6.77
C TRP A 116 -8.23 -6.42 5.35
N ARG A 117 -8.63 -7.66 5.13
CA ARG A 117 -9.07 -8.18 3.82
C ARG A 117 -10.57 -8.39 3.79
N ARG A 118 -11.15 -8.48 2.59
CA ARG A 118 -12.58 -8.73 2.37
C ARG A 118 -13.47 -7.68 3.03
N VAL A 119 -13.01 -6.44 3.07
CA VAL A 119 -13.78 -5.33 3.63
C VAL A 119 -14.80 -4.87 2.59
N SER A 120 -16.08 -4.98 2.91
CA SER A 120 -17.14 -4.70 1.93
C SER A 120 -17.52 -3.23 1.92
N LEU A 121 -17.66 -2.64 0.73
CA LEU A 121 -18.17 -1.28 0.56
C LEU A 121 -19.69 -1.26 0.74
N LEU A 122 -20.16 -0.57 1.79
CA LEU A 122 -21.59 -0.41 2.08
C LEU A 122 -22.19 0.80 1.37
N GLN A 123 -21.55 1.95 1.53
CA GLN A 123 -22.08 3.22 1.06
C GLN A 123 -20.96 4.16 0.62
N VAL A 124 -21.22 4.87 -0.48
CA VAL A 124 -20.39 5.96 -0.98
C VAL A 124 -21.08 7.27 -0.63
N GLY A 125 -20.48 8.05 0.27
CA GLY A 125 -20.88 9.41 0.58
C GLY A 125 -20.25 10.44 -0.37
N THR A 126 -20.45 11.72 -0.10
CA THR A 126 -19.87 12.81 -0.92
C THR A 126 -18.40 13.04 -0.63
N ALA A 127 -17.96 12.77 0.60
CA ALA A 127 -16.57 12.93 1.05
C ALA A 127 -16.05 11.73 1.87
N ASP A 128 -16.93 10.79 2.20
CA ASP A 128 -16.70 9.67 3.10
C ASP A 128 -17.15 8.34 2.46
N TYR A 129 -16.53 7.25 2.88
CA TYR A 129 -16.81 5.89 2.41
C TYR A 129 -17.09 5.00 3.61
N GLN A 130 -18.25 4.35 3.62
CA GLN A 130 -18.64 3.45 4.70
C GLN A 130 -18.37 2.01 4.28
N LEU A 131 -17.60 1.32 5.12
CA LEU A 131 -17.11 -0.02 4.93
C LEU A 131 -17.60 -0.95 6.04
N GLU A 132 -17.75 -2.24 5.73
CA GLU A 132 -18.06 -3.31 6.69
C GLU A 132 -16.91 -4.30 6.76
N LEU A 133 -16.40 -4.50 7.98
CA LEU A 133 -15.47 -5.56 8.31
C LEU A 133 -16.24 -6.87 8.48
N MET A 134 -15.78 -7.94 7.83
CA MET A 134 -16.35 -9.27 8.07
C MET A 134 -16.17 -9.66 9.55
N SER A 135 -17.26 -10.07 10.20
CA SER A 135 -17.23 -10.73 11.51
C SER A 135 -16.56 -12.10 11.36
N SER A 136 -15.64 -12.46 12.25
CA SER A 136 -15.21 -13.86 12.35
C SER A 136 -16.41 -14.64 12.89
N ALA A 137 -16.73 -15.78 12.25
CA ALA A 137 -17.74 -16.66 12.79
C ALA A 137 -17.30 -17.07 14.21
N PRO A 138 -18.17 -17.00 15.24
CA PRO A 138 -17.80 -17.48 16.56
C PRO A 138 -17.39 -18.94 16.42
N ALA A 139 -16.21 -19.28 16.95
CA ALA A 139 -15.80 -20.67 17.10
C ALA A 139 -16.96 -21.43 17.76
N GLU A 140 -17.35 -22.58 17.21
CA GLU A 140 -18.36 -23.44 17.82
C GLU A 140 -17.90 -23.76 19.24
N ALA A 141 -18.53 -23.11 20.23
CA ALA A 141 -18.28 -23.38 21.62
C ALA A 141 -18.91 -24.76 21.90
N VAL A 142 -18.07 -25.79 21.86
CA VAL A 142 -18.42 -27.09 22.41
C VAL A 142 -18.40 -26.96 23.92
N ASP A 143 -19.48 -27.33 24.58
CA ASP A 143 -19.47 -27.41 26.03
C ASP A 143 -18.57 -28.57 26.52
N GLU A 144 -18.32 -28.62 27.82
CA GLU A 144 -17.47 -29.65 28.48
C GLU A 144 -17.98 -31.10 28.29
N PHE A 145 -19.15 -31.28 27.66
CA PHE A 145 -19.82 -32.56 27.39
C PHE A 145 -20.02 -32.86 25.90
N GLY A 146 -19.55 -32.00 24.98
CA GLY A 146 -19.60 -32.25 23.55
C GLY A 146 -20.96 -31.99 22.90
N GLU A 147 -21.88 -31.28 23.55
CA GLU A 147 -23.13 -30.83 22.94
C GLU A 147 -22.98 -29.44 22.31
N PRO A 148 -23.66 -29.14 21.19
CA PRO A 148 -23.63 -27.82 20.58
C PRO A 148 -24.32 -26.81 21.50
N ALA A 149 -23.53 -25.94 22.13
CA ALA A 149 -24.06 -24.84 22.92
C ALA A 149 -24.84 -23.86 22.02
N ALA A 150 -25.90 -23.26 22.56
CA ALA A 150 -26.68 -22.25 21.85
C ALA A 150 -25.74 -21.15 21.29
N ALA A 151 -25.87 -20.87 19.99
CA ALA A 151 -25.01 -19.95 19.27
C ALA A 151 -24.83 -18.65 20.06
N ALA A 152 -23.60 -18.41 20.51
CA ALA A 152 -23.22 -17.15 21.12
C ALA A 152 -23.53 -16.02 20.12
N ALA A 153 -24.10 -14.92 20.62
CA ALA A 153 -24.31 -13.72 19.79
C ALA A 153 -23.00 -13.35 19.08
N PRO A 154 -23.04 -12.94 17.81
CA PRO A 154 -21.84 -12.65 17.04
C PRO A 154 -20.97 -11.66 17.82
N GLN A 155 -19.79 -12.12 18.25
CA GLN A 155 -18.81 -11.24 18.84
C GLN A 155 -18.30 -10.33 17.71
N ILE A 156 -18.59 -9.04 17.84
CA ILE A 156 -17.99 -8.02 16.99
C ILE A 156 -16.47 -8.17 17.14
N ASN A 157 -15.79 -8.49 16.05
CA ASN A 157 -14.33 -8.61 16.03
C ASN A 157 -13.72 -7.38 16.71
N SER A 158 -12.89 -7.62 17.73
CA SER A 158 -12.13 -6.57 18.42
C SER A 158 -11.04 -5.93 17.55
N ASP A 159 -10.88 -6.38 16.30
CA ASP A 159 -10.02 -5.75 15.29
C ASP A 159 -10.71 -4.53 14.65
N SER A 160 -11.26 -3.66 15.49
CA SER A 160 -11.75 -2.36 15.06
C SER A 160 -10.56 -1.54 14.55
N LEU A 161 -10.62 -1.10 13.29
CA LEU A 161 -9.69 -0.12 12.73
C LEU A 161 -9.66 1.12 13.64
N PRO A 162 -8.50 1.47 14.23
CA PRO A 162 -8.41 2.61 15.14
C PRO A 162 -8.78 3.93 14.46
N GLN A 163 -9.55 4.76 15.15
CA GLN A 163 -9.85 6.11 14.67
C GLN A 163 -8.56 6.94 14.54
N GLY A 164 -8.45 7.70 13.45
CA GLY A 164 -7.27 8.50 13.10
C GLY A 164 -6.13 7.73 12.45
N LEU A 165 -6.28 6.41 12.23
CA LEU A 165 -5.29 5.63 11.50
C LEU A 165 -5.35 5.97 10.00
N VAL A 166 -4.17 6.14 9.38
CA VAL A 166 -4.04 6.24 7.93
C VAL A 166 -3.90 4.83 7.36
N VAL A 167 -4.68 4.52 6.33
CA VAL A 167 -4.70 3.22 5.67
C VAL A 167 -4.61 3.38 4.15
N TYR A 168 -3.94 2.44 3.52
CA TYR A 168 -3.83 2.33 2.07
C TYR A 168 -4.85 1.32 1.56
N ALA A 169 -5.81 1.78 0.77
CA ALA A 169 -6.91 0.96 0.30
C ALA A 169 -6.66 0.43 -1.12
N PHE A 170 -6.97 -0.84 -1.32
CA PHE A 170 -6.92 -1.51 -2.61
C PHE A 170 -8.23 -2.22 -2.86
N SER A 171 -8.73 -2.22 -4.11
CA SER A 171 -9.82 -3.13 -4.48
C SER A 171 -9.30 -4.54 -4.63
N GLU A 172 -10.11 -5.53 -4.30
CA GLU A 172 -9.74 -6.94 -4.34
C GLU A 172 -10.35 -7.66 -5.54
N THR A 173 -9.61 -8.65 -6.04
CA THR A 173 -10.14 -9.73 -6.87
C THR A 173 -9.99 -11.05 -6.11
N ILE A 174 -11.00 -11.90 -6.17
CA ILE A 174 -10.96 -13.23 -5.53
C ILE A 174 -10.32 -14.20 -6.52
N SER A 175 -9.23 -14.84 -6.11
CA SER A 175 -8.55 -15.89 -6.87
C SER A 175 -9.40 -17.16 -6.96
N GLU A 176 -9.04 -18.09 -7.85
CA GLU A 176 -9.67 -19.42 -7.97
C GLU A 176 -9.61 -20.22 -6.65
N GLU A 177 -8.63 -19.93 -5.80
CA GLU A 177 -8.43 -20.54 -4.47
C GLU A 177 -9.19 -19.82 -3.33
N ASP A 178 -10.17 -18.96 -3.64
CA ASP A 178 -10.92 -18.11 -2.68
C ASP A 178 -10.05 -17.15 -1.85
N VAL A 179 -8.85 -16.85 -2.33
CA VAL A 179 -7.94 -15.87 -1.71
C VAL A 179 -8.23 -14.49 -2.27
N ALA A 180 -8.52 -13.51 -1.40
CA ALA A 180 -8.66 -12.11 -1.79
C ALA A 180 -7.28 -11.50 -2.06
N ILE A 181 -7.06 -11.05 -3.29
CA ILE A 181 -5.81 -10.47 -3.77
C ILE A 181 -6.05 -9.00 -4.15
N PRO A 182 -5.24 -8.05 -3.67
CA PRO A 182 -5.29 -6.67 -4.12
C PRO A 182 -5.03 -6.55 -5.63
N ASP A 183 -5.91 -5.83 -6.34
CA ASP A 183 -5.83 -5.60 -7.79
C ASP A 183 -5.49 -4.14 -8.13
N PHE A 184 -6.14 -3.18 -7.48
CA PHE A 184 -6.03 -1.77 -7.85
C PHE A 184 -5.98 -0.85 -6.64
N PHE A 185 -5.05 0.11 -6.66
CA PHE A 185 -4.88 1.08 -5.58
C PHE A 185 -5.97 2.16 -5.61
N LEU A 186 -6.83 2.18 -4.58
CA LEU A 186 -7.96 3.10 -4.48
C LEU A 186 -7.57 4.45 -3.88
N GLY A 187 -6.53 4.49 -3.04
CA GLY A 187 -6.04 5.72 -2.43
C GLY A 187 -5.59 5.55 -0.99
N GLU A 188 -5.21 6.67 -0.40
CA GLU A 188 -4.85 6.81 1.01
C GLU A 188 -6.02 7.45 1.76
N PHE A 189 -6.41 6.83 2.88
CA PHE A 189 -7.59 7.21 3.65
C PHE A 189 -7.27 7.31 5.13
N THR A 190 -7.95 8.20 5.85
CA THR A 190 -7.95 8.25 7.31
C THR A 190 -9.25 7.65 7.84
N VAL A 191 -9.14 6.84 8.88
CA VAL A 191 -10.29 6.29 9.60
C VAL A 191 -10.95 7.41 10.43
N SER A 192 -12.11 7.90 9.99
CA SER A 192 -12.84 8.96 10.71
C SER A 192 -13.71 8.39 11.84
N GLN A 193 -14.29 7.20 11.64
CA GLN A 193 -15.10 6.51 12.65
C GLN A 193 -14.95 4.99 12.52
N SER A 194 -14.95 4.27 13.65
CA SER A 194 -15.07 2.81 13.69
C SER A 194 -16.07 2.42 14.77
N GLN A 195 -17.16 1.76 14.38
CA GLN A 195 -18.21 1.33 15.30
C GLN A 195 -18.89 0.06 14.81
N ALA A 196 -19.01 -0.93 15.70
CA ALA A 196 -19.78 -2.16 15.48
C ALA A 196 -19.45 -2.92 14.18
N GLY A 197 -18.16 -3.01 13.83
CA GLY A 197 -17.71 -3.68 12.60
C GLY A 197 -17.88 -2.83 11.33
N GLN A 198 -18.38 -1.61 11.44
CA GLN A 198 -18.42 -0.65 10.34
C GLN A 198 -17.37 0.45 10.54
N VAL A 199 -16.80 0.90 9.43
CA VAL A 199 -15.72 1.89 9.41
C VAL A 199 -16.05 2.95 8.39
N THR A 200 -15.89 4.21 8.78
CA THR A 200 -15.99 5.36 7.87
C THR A 200 -14.59 5.84 7.54
N LEU A 201 -14.29 5.93 6.25
CA LEU A 201 -13.01 6.37 5.72
C LEU A 201 -13.17 7.71 4.98
N GLU A 202 -12.22 8.61 5.20
CA GLU A 202 -12.11 9.89 4.48
C GLU A 202 -10.79 9.91 3.70
N PRO A 203 -10.78 10.22 2.40
CA PRO A 203 -9.54 10.35 1.64
C PRO A 203 -8.61 11.41 2.23
N THR A 204 -7.32 11.13 2.39
CA THR A 204 -6.34 12.13 2.85
C THR A 204 -6.06 13.19 1.79
N ARG A 205 -6.31 12.85 0.53
CA ARG A 205 -6.19 13.69 -0.65
C ARG A 205 -7.37 13.44 -1.58
N GLU A 206 -7.69 14.43 -2.40
CA GLU A 206 -8.67 14.25 -3.47
C GLU A 206 -8.29 13.06 -4.35
N LEU A 207 -9.21 12.10 -4.47
CA LEU A 207 -9.03 10.88 -5.26
C LEU A 207 -8.89 11.22 -6.73
N MET A 208 -8.05 10.46 -7.43
CA MET A 208 -7.94 10.59 -8.88
C MET A 208 -9.24 10.15 -9.55
N SER A 209 -9.54 10.71 -10.74
CA SER A 209 -10.79 10.43 -11.45
C SER A 209 -11.03 8.93 -11.70
N ASP A 210 -9.98 8.15 -11.97
CA ASP A 210 -10.07 6.71 -12.17
C ASP A 210 -10.33 5.93 -10.87
N GLN A 211 -9.74 6.37 -9.76
CA GLN A 211 -10.01 5.81 -8.43
C GLN A 211 -11.47 6.06 -8.02
N ALA A 212 -11.91 7.32 -8.12
CA ALA A 212 -13.28 7.72 -7.83
C ALA A 212 -14.29 6.97 -8.72
N GLN A 213 -14.00 6.86 -10.02
CA GLN A 213 -14.83 6.13 -10.97
C GLN A 213 -14.94 4.64 -10.59
N ARG A 214 -13.82 3.97 -10.28
CA ARG A 214 -13.82 2.54 -9.92
C ARG A 214 -14.65 2.25 -8.67
N ILE A 215 -14.64 3.14 -7.69
CA ILE A 215 -15.47 3.05 -6.48
C ILE A 215 -16.95 3.30 -6.84
N SER A 216 -17.24 4.41 -7.53
CA SER A 216 -18.61 4.84 -7.83
C SER A 216 -19.37 3.90 -8.77
N GLU A 217 -18.67 3.22 -9.68
CA GLU A 217 -19.27 2.26 -10.62
C GLU A 217 -19.46 0.87 -10.01
N GLY A 218 -19.17 0.67 -8.72
CA GLY A 218 -19.31 -0.62 -8.06
C GLY A 218 -18.32 -1.67 -8.57
N ARG A 219 -17.19 -1.25 -9.16
CA ARG A 219 -16.11 -2.18 -9.55
C ARG A 219 -15.16 -2.49 -8.38
N ALA A 220 -15.22 -1.70 -7.31
CA ALA A 220 -14.48 -1.90 -6.08
C ALA A 220 -15.46 -2.17 -4.92
N THR A 221 -16.08 -3.35 -4.90
CA THR A 221 -17.02 -3.76 -3.84
C THR A 221 -16.34 -4.37 -2.63
N SER A 222 -15.17 -4.99 -2.81
CA SER A 222 -14.35 -5.59 -1.75
C SER A 222 -12.98 -4.95 -1.71
N TRP A 223 -12.54 -4.58 -0.51
CA TRP A 223 -11.35 -3.77 -0.26
C TRP A 223 -10.38 -4.51 0.67
N SER A 224 -9.10 -4.38 0.36
CA SER A 224 -7.98 -4.67 1.27
C SER A 224 -7.45 -3.35 1.81
N LEU A 225 -7.39 -3.22 3.14
CA LEU A 225 -6.82 -2.08 3.83
C LEU A 225 -5.47 -2.47 4.43
N TYR A 226 -4.44 -1.68 4.15
CA TYR A 226 -3.10 -1.86 4.68
C TYR A 226 -2.76 -0.72 5.62
N GLU A 227 -2.28 -1.03 6.83
CA GLU A 227 -1.72 -0.03 7.75
C GLU A 227 -0.36 0.48 7.25
N LEU A 228 0.46 -0.43 6.72
CA LEU A 228 1.73 -0.12 6.09
C LEU A 228 1.77 -0.77 4.72
N LEU A 229 2.30 -0.05 3.73
CA LEU A 229 2.54 -0.63 2.42
C LEU A 229 3.62 -1.72 2.52
N PRO A 230 3.48 -2.82 1.79
CA PRO A 230 4.46 -3.90 1.83
C PRO A 230 5.82 -3.37 1.36
N LEU A 231 6.87 -3.64 2.12
CA LEU A 231 8.23 -3.27 1.71
C LEU A 231 8.66 -4.11 0.51
N ASP A 232 9.23 -3.44 -0.48
CA ASP A 232 9.84 -4.12 -1.62
C ASP A 232 11.09 -4.91 -1.16
N SER A 233 11.29 -6.09 -1.73
CA SER A 233 12.46 -6.90 -1.44
C SER A 233 12.84 -7.77 -2.63
N HIS A 234 14.13 -8.11 -2.71
CA HIS A 234 14.63 -9.03 -3.74
C HIS A 234 14.06 -10.44 -3.59
N VAL A 235 13.74 -10.86 -2.36
CA VAL A 235 13.29 -12.23 -2.05
C VAL A 235 11.78 -12.39 -2.25
N ALA A 236 10.99 -11.31 -2.18
CA ALA A 236 9.53 -11.39 -2.35
C ALA A 236 9.09 -11.95 -3.72
N PHE A 237 9.94 -11.82 -4.74
CA PHE A 237 9.68 -12.32 -6.10
C PHE A 237 10.40 -13.63 -6.41
N ALA A 238 11.16 -14.19 -5.46
CA ALA A 238 11.80 -15.48 -5.62
C ALA A 238 10.74 -16.60 -5.57
N ALA A 239 10.96 -17.65 -6.36
CA ALA A 239 10.11 -18.82 -6.36
C ALA A 239 10.05 -19.45 -4.96
N PRO A 240 8.88 -19.95 -4.52
CA PRO A 240 8.72 -20.54 -3.20
C PRO A 240 9.77 -21.63 -2.93
N GLY A 241 10.49 -21.51 -1.81
CA GLY A 241 11.54 -22.46 -1.41
C GLY A 241 12.85 -22.34 -2.18
N SER A 242 13.01 -21.33 -3.04
CA SER A 242 14.28 -21.08 -3.72
C SER A 242 15.36 -20.60 -2.74
N GLN A 243 16.59 -21.07 -2.94
CA GLN A 243 17.76 -20.68 -2.16
C GLN A 243 18.74 -19.89 -3.05
N PRO A 244 19.51 -18.95 -2.46
CA PRO A 244 20.61 -18.27 -3.15
C PRO A 244 21.60 -19.23 -3.81
N THR A 245 21.93 -18.99 -5.06
CA THR A 245 22.99 -19.70 -5.80
C THR A 245 23.96 -18.70 -6.41
N GLU A 246 25.11 -19.18 -6.93
CA GLU A 246 26.05 -18.31 -7.64
C GLU A 246 25.42 -17.66 -8.89
N GLU A 247 24.46 -18.32 -9.55
CA GLU A 247 23.80 -17.76 -10.73
C GLU A 247 22.60 -16.86 -10.38
N ALA A 248 22.06 -16.99 -9.17
CA ALA A 248 20.88 -16.29 -8.70
C ALA A 248 21.00 -15.98 -7.20
N VAL A 249 21.63 -14.85 -6.87
CA VAL A 249 22.03 -14.50 -5.50
C VAL A 249 20.84 -14.28 -4.56
N PHE A 250 19.67 -13.91 -5.10
CA PHE A 250 18.44 -13.74 -4.31
C PHE A 250 17.45 -14.91 -4.45
N GLY A 251 17.87 -15.98 -5.13
CA GLY A 251 17.01 -17.11 -5.50
C GLY A 251 16.50 -17.01 -6.93
N ARG A 252 15.96 -18.12 -7.42
CA ARG A 252 15.39 -18.25 -8.76
C ARG A 252 14.01 -17.59 -8.77
N ILE A 253 13.81 -16.67 -9.70
CA ILE A 253 12.52 -16.02 -9.96
C ILE A 253 11.68 -16.93 -10.87
N ASP A 254 10.39 -17.02 -10.59
CA ASP A 254 9.42 -17.71 -11.43
C ASP A 254 8.91 -16.76 -12.53
N GLU A 255 9.35 -17.01 -13.76
CA GLU A 255 9.06 -16.15 -14.92
C GLU A 255 7.59 -16.17 -15.33
N GLU A 256 6.90 -17.30 -15.18
CA GLU A 256 5.49 -17.41 -15.55
C GLU A 256 4.63 -16.58 -14.59
N THR A 257 4.83 -16.77 -13.28
CA THR A 257 4.15 -16.01 -12.23
C THR A 257 4.45 -14.51 -12.37
N LEU A 258 5.71 -14.14 -12.60
CA LEU A 258 6.10 -12.73 -12.77
C LEU A 258 5.45 -12.10 -14.00
N THR A 259 5.39 -12.82 -15.12
CA THR A 259 4.77 -12.31 -16.36
C THR A 259 3.27 -12.08 -16.14
N GLY A 260 2.59 -13.03 -15.47
CA GLY A 260 1.19 -12.89 -15.08
C GLY A 260 0.92 -11.68 -14.20
N LEU A 261 1.80 -11.38 -13.23
CA LEU A 261 1.68 -10.17 -12.38
C LEU A 261 1.74 -8.86 -13.19
N PHE A 262 2.43 -8.85 -14.33
CA PHE A 262 2.61 -7.67 -15.16
C PHE A 262 1.67 -7.60 -16.38
N ASP A 263 0.72 -8.54 -16.51
CA ASP A 263 -0.21 -8.60 -17.66
C ASP A 263 -1.10 -7.36 -17.80
N ALA A 264 -1.38 -6.67 -16.69
CA ALA A 264 -2.15 -5.43 -16.68
C ALA A 264 -1.37 -4.23 -17.27
N ILE A 265 -0.03 -4.33 -17.43
CA ILE A 265 0.79 -3.24 -17.96
C ILE A 265 0.66 -3.19 -19.49
N PRO A 266 0.28 -2.05 -20.10
CA PRO A 266 0.24 -1.92 -21.55
C PRO A 266 1.60 -2.18 -22.21
N GLU A 267 1.61 -2.91 -23.34
CA GLU A 267 2.82 -3.22 -24.12
C GLU A 267 3.39 -2.06 -24.95
N GLU A 268 2.92 -0.83 -24.70
CA GLU A 268 3.40 0.35 -25.39
C GLU A 268 4.92 0.54 -25.16
N ASN A 269 5.70 0.65 -26.24
CA ASN A 269 7.15 0.86 -26.23
C ASN A 269 7.94 -0.24 -25.47
N ASN A 270 7.45 -1.49 -25.50
CA ASN A 270 8.01 -2.65 -24.78
C ASN A 270 8.15 -2.38 -23.28
N ARG A 271 7.21 -1.63 -22.69
CA ARG A 271 7.28 -1.24 -21.28
C ARG A 271 7.15 -2.43 -20.35
N ARG A 272 6.24 -3.36 -20.66
CA ARG A 272 6.05 -4.58 -19.86
C ARG A 272 7.32 -5.43 -19.86
N GLU A 273 7.86 -5.71 -21.05
CA GLU A 273 9.13 -6.46 -21.21
C GLU A 273 10.30 -5.79 -20.48
N LYS A 274 10.42 -4.45 -20.54
CA LYS A 274 11.46 -3.70 -19.81
C LYS A 274 11.32 -3.83 -18.30
N ILE A 275 10.10 -3.78 -17.76
CA ILE A 275 9.88 -3.92 -16.32
C ILE A 275 10.12 -5.38 -15.91
N ALA A 276 9.49 -6.33 -16.60
CA ALA A 276 9.65 -7.75 -16.31
C ALA A 276 11.12 -8.19 -16.34
N SER A 277 11.88 -7.74 -17.35
CA SER A 277 13.32 -8.06 -17.44
C SER A 277 14.15 -7.53 -16.27
N GLN A 278 13.81 -6.37 -15.68
CA GLN A 278 14.50 -5.89 -14.48
C GLN A 278 14.30 -6.81 -13.28
N TYR A 279 13.10 -7.35 -13.11
CA TYR A 279 12.84 -8.33 -12.06
C TYR A 279 13.52 -9.66 -12.40
N LEU A 280 13.39 -10.17 -13.63
CA LEU A 280 14.00 -11.45 -14.03
C LEU A 280 15.53 -11.48 -13.93
N LEU A 281 16.19 -10.34 -14.11
CA LEU A 281 17.64 -10.18 -14.00
C LEU A 281 18.11 -9.95 -12.56
N ASP A 282 17.20 -9.68 -11.62
CA ASP A 282 17.56 -9.37 -10.23
C ASP A 282 18.29 -10.55 -9.58
N GLY A 283 19.51 -10.30 -9.10
CA GLY A 283 20.40 -11.31 -8.55
C GLY A 283 21.12 -12.19 -9.58
N LYS A 284 20.94 -11.96 -10.89
CA LYS A 284 21.65 -12.67 -11.98
C LYS A 284 22.79 -11.84 -12.56
N ARG A 285 23.57 -12.43 -13.46
CA ARG A 285 24.66 -11.75 -14.15
C ARG A 285 24.17 -10.47 -14.86
N ALA A 286 24.86 -9.36 -14.59
CA ALA A 286 24.53 -8.06 -15.18
C ALA A 286 24.79 -8.05 -16.70
N PRO A 287 23.86 -7.49 -17.50
CA PRO A 287 24.12 -7.23 -18.91
C PRO A 287 25.10 -6.06 -19.07
N ASP A 288 25.83 -6.01 -20.18
CA ASP A 288 26.90 -5.02 -20.42
C ASP A 288 26.39 -3.57 -20.46
N ASN A 289 25.10 -3.36 -20.68
CA ASN A 289 24.44 -2.05 -20.75
C ASN A 289 23.66 -1.69 -19.48
N ALA A 290 23.81 -2.45 -18.38
CA ALA A 290 23.14 -2.15 -17.12
C ALA A 290 23.55 -0.78 -16.55
N PRO A 291 22.62 -0.04 -15.91
CA PRO A 291 22.96 1.19 -15.20
C PRO A 291 24.01 0.91 -14.10
N PRO A 292 25.05 1.75 -13.95
CA PRO A 292 26.11 1.52 -12.96
C PRO A 292 25.60 1.36 -11.53
N GLU A 293 24.53 2.06 -11.16
CA GLU A 293 23.88 1.96 -9.85
C GLU A 293 23.25 0.59 -9.56
N SER A 294 22.89 -0.15 -10.61
CA SER A 294 22.31 -1.50 -10.52
C SER A 294 23.37 -2.60 -10.68
N VAL A 295 24.64 -2.24 -10.89
CA VAL A 295 25.72 -3.22 -11.04
C VAL A 295 26.43 -3.42 -9.71
N TRP A 296 26.32 -4.63 -9.19
CA TRP A 296 27.04 -5.07 -8.02
C TRP A 296 28.07 -6.12 -8.44
N VAL A 297 29.10 -6.31 -7.62
CA VAL A 297 30.22 -7.20 -7.93
C VAL A 297 30.28 -8.29 -6.87
N GLN A 298 30.21 -9.53 -7.31
CA GLN A 298 30.52 -10.67 -6.48
C GLN A 298 32.03 -10.81 -6.35
N VAL A 299 32.50 -10.90 -5.12
CA VAL A 299 33.92 -10.95 -4.82
C VAL A 299 34.27 -12.17 -3.98
N ASN A 300 35.43 -12.76 -4.25
CA ASN A 300 36.05 -13.76 -3.39
C ASN A 300 37.22 -13.11 -2.64
N LEU A 301 37.23 -13.20 -1.31
CA LEU A 301 38.34 -12.68 -0.51
C LEU A 301 39.57 -13.58 -0.66
N LEU A 302 40.71 -12.96 -1.00
CA LEU A 302 42.03 -13.60 -1.09
C LEU A 302 42.87 -13.37 0.16
N LYS A 303 42.59 -12.29 0.91
CA LYS A 303 43.30 -11.90 2.14
C LYS A 303 42.30 -11.52 3.22
N ASP A 304 42.77 -11.53 4.46
CA ASP A 304 41.99 -11.05 5.60
C ASP A 304 41.60 -9.57 5.40
N PHE A 305 40.32 -9.26 5.62
CA PHE A 305 39.78 -7.91 5.50
C PHE A 305 39.08 -7.50 6.79
N GLU A 306 39.48 -6.37 7.34
CA GLU A 306 38.90 -5.82 8.57
C GLU A 306 37.82 -4.79 8.26
N LEU A 307 36.59 -5.04 8.73
CA LEU A 307 35.45 -4.15 8.55
C LEU A 307 34.95 -3.63 9.89
N GLN A 308 34.87 -2.31 10.03
CA GLN A 308 34.24 -1.68 11.18
C GLN A 308 32.71 -1.73 11.02
N VAL A 309 32.06 -2.64 11.73
CA VAL A 309 30.59 -2.83 11.71
C VAL A 309 29.84 -2.02 12.77
N ASP A 310 30.52 -1.68 13.87
CA ASP A 310 29.93 -0.90 14.96
C ASP A 310 30.37 0.55 14.87
N SER A 311 29.42 1.47 15.03
CA SER A 311 29.68 2.90 15.09
C SER A 311 30.32 3.27 16.44
N ALA A 312 31.14 4.33 16.45
CA ALA A 312 31.69 4.86 17.70
C ALA A 312 30.58 5.45 18.59
N ASP A 313 29.52 5.97 17.98
CA ASP A 313 28.36 6.52 18.67
C ASP A 313 27.41 5.40 19.11
N SER A 314 26.86 5.51 20.33
CA SER A 314 25.80 4.62 20.85
C SER A 314 24.55 5.43 21.15
N ALA A 315 23.41 5.00 20.63
CA ALA A 315 22.10 5.61 20.89
C ALA A 315 21.01 4.53 20.87
N ASN A 316 19.89 4.78 21.54
CA ASN A 316 18.75 3.87 21.49
C ASN A 316 17.92 4.10 20.21
N LEU A 317 17.16 3.07 19.80
CA LEU A 317 16.24 3.12 18.65
C LEU A 317 15.39 4.40 18.61
N THR A 318 14.90 4.83 19.77
CA THR A 318 13.99 5.98 19.89
C THR A 318 14.65 7.33 19.62
N GLU A 319 15.99 7.41 19.69
CA GLU A 319 16.74 8.66 19.52
C GLU A 319 17.35 8.81 18.13
N ARG A 320 17.92 7.75 17.57
CA ARG A 320 18.71 7.81 16.32
C ARG A 320 18.57 6.61 15.38
N GLY A 321 17.71 5.64 15.70
CA GLY A 321 17.55 4.43 14.89
C GLY A 321 18.62 3.36 15.14
N TYR A 322 18.65 2.34 14.29
CA TYR A 322 19.53 1.18 14.45
C TYR A 322 20.93 1.38 13.86
N PHE A 323 21.06 2.13 12.76
CA PHE A 323 22.30 2.26 11.99
C PHE A 323 22.69 3.72 11.76
N ASP A 324 23.99 4.00 11.62
CA ASP A 324 24.48 5.31 11.20
C ASP A 324 24.34 5.52 9.69
N SER A 325 24.65 6.73 9.22
CA SER A 325 24.59 7.08 7.79
C SER A 325 25.54 6.26 6.91
N THR A 326 26.46 5.50 7.51
CA THR A 326 27.39 4.59 6.84
C THR A 326 26.98 3.11 6.97
N GLY A 327 25.83 2.83 7.59
CA GLY A 327 25.29 1.49 7.77
C GLY A 327 25.88 0.73 8.97
N ARG A 328 26.64 1.39 9.85
CA ARG A 328 27.21 0.74 11.05
C ARG A 328 26.21 0.76 12.20
N SER A 329 26.24 -0.25 13.05
CA SER A 329 25.31 -0.38 14.16
C SER A 329 25.52 0.75 15.20
N ILE A 330 24.45 1.46 15.56
CA ILE A 330 24.42 2.47 16.64
C ILE A 330 23.73 1.89 17.89
N ASP A 331 22.67 1.11 17.69
CA ASP A 331 21.86 0.58 18.80
C ASP A 331 22.65 -0.46 19.59
N THR A 332 22.76 -0.23 20.90
CA THR A 332 23.54 -1.06 21.83
C THR A 332 23.10 -2.52 21.88
N ARG A 333 21.86 -2.83 21.46
CA ARG A 333 21.32 -4.20 21.45
C ARG A 333 21.78 -5.02 20.23
N ILE A 334 22.14 -4.35 19.14
CA ILE A 334 22.58 -5.00 17.89
C ILE A 334 24.07 -4.81 17.63
N LYS A 335 24.74 -3.93 18.40
CA LYS A 335 26.19 -3.89 18.47
C LYS A 335 26.72 -5.25 18.91
N ARG A 336 27.85 -5.65 18.34
CA ARG A 336 28.51 -6.91 18.70
C ARG A 336 29.01 -6.89 20.15
N GLY A 337 29.29 -5.69 20.68
CA GLY A 337 29.73 -5.49 22.07
C GLY A 337 31.20 -5.84 22.31
N GLU A 338 31.86 -6.52 21.36
CA GLU A 338 33.31 -6.74 21.35
C GLU A 338 33.99 -5.56 20.65
N GLU A 339 34.90 -4.87 21.34
CA GLU A 339 35.65 -3.73 20.78
C GLU A 339 36.53 -4.18 19.61
N GLY A 340 36.21 -3.76 18.39
CA GLY A 340 37.12 -3.86 17.25
C GLY A 340 36.46 -4.18 15.91
N PRO A 341 37.23 -4.11 14.81
CA PRO A 341 36.73 -4.48 13.50
C PRO A 341 36.43 -5.99 13.41
N VAL A 342 35.51 -6.36 12.53
CA VAL A 342 35.26 -7.75 12.15
C VAL A 342 36.27 -8.14 11.08
N THR A 343 37.09 -9.13 11.36
CA THR A 343 38.00 -9.72 10.38
C THR A 343 37.27 -10.79 9.58
N LEU A 344 37.10 -10.55 8.28
CA LEU A 344 36.64 -11.53 7.30
C LEU A 344 37.85 -12.27 6.76
N ASN A 345 37.94 -13.57 7.07
CA ASN A 345 39.04 -14.43 6.65
C ASN A 345 38.65 -15.26 5.40
N PRO A 346 39.57 -15.47 4.44
CA PRO A 346 39.31 -16.23 3.21
C PRO A 346 38.75 -17.64 3.45
N GLU A 347 39.19 -18.32 4.52
CA GLU A 347 38.69 -19.66 4.87
C GLU A 347 37.26 -19.64 5.40
N GLY A 348 36.89 -18.63 6.19
CA GLY A 348 35.53 -18.47 6.74
C GLY A 348 34.51 -17.91 5.75
N THR A 349 34.99 -17.34 4.64
CA THR A 349 34.18 -16.83 3.53
C THR A 349 34.19 -17.73 2.29
N ARG A 350 34.96 -18.83 2.30
CA ARG A 350 35.01 -19.76 1.17
C ARG A 350 33.63 -20.38 0.93
N GLY A 351 33.11 -20.23 -0.28
CA GLY A 351 31.77 -20.70 -0.66
C GLY A 351 30.61 -19.83 -0.17
N LYS A 352 30.88 -18.68 0.46
CA LYS A 352 29.85 -17.68 0.78
C LYS A 352 29.74 -16.66 -0.35
N LEU A 353 28.51 -16.30 -0.69
CA LEU A 353 28.22 -15.27 -1.67
C LEU A 353 28.45 -13.89 -1.05
N ILE A 354 29.58 -13.24 -1.38
CA ILE A 354 29.85 -11.85 -0.98
C ILE A 354 29.59 -10.96 -2.19
N VAL A 355 28.58 -10.11 -2.08
CA VAL A 355 28.18 -9.18 -3.14
C VAL A 355 28.26 -7.77 -2.61
N LEU A 356 29.00 -6.91 -3.32
CA LEU A 356 29.27 -5.53 -2.93
C LEU A 356 28.87 -4.59 -4.07
N GLN A 357 28.48 -3.36 -3.74
CA GLN A 357 28.36 -2.32 -4.75
C GLN A 357 29.70 -2.09 -5.45
N GLU A 358 29.66 -1.79 -6.75
CA GLU A 358 30.87 -1.64 -7.56
C GLU A 358 31.86 -0.60 -6.97
N ALA A 359 31.35 0.50 -6.42
CA ALA A 359 32.15 1.53 -5.77
C ALA A 359 32.95 1.01 -4.56
N ALA A 360 32.39 0.06 -3.81
CA ALA A 360 33.05 -0.57 -2.67
C ALA A 360 33.96 -1.74 -3.09
N ALA A 361 33.61 -2.47 -4.16
CA ALA A 361 34.38 -3.61 -4.65
C ALA A 361 35.69 -3.19 -5.33
N ARG A 362 35.68 -2.15 -6.16
CA ARG A 362 36.84 -1.66 -6.93
C ARG A 362 38.12 -1.47 -6.09
N PRO A 363 38.11 -0.78 -4.93
CA PRO A 363 39.33 -0.62 -4.12
C PRO A 363 39.83 -1.94 -3.52
N LEU A 364 38.94 -2.87 -3.17
CA LEU A 364 39.32 -4.19 -2.65
C LEU A 364 39.97 -5.07 -3.72
N ILE A 365 39.47 -4.99 -4.94
CA ILE A 365 40.04 -5.69 -6.10
C ILE A 365 41.41 -5.07 -6.47
N ALA A 366 41.49 -3.75 -6.55
CA ALA A 366 42.72 -3.05 -6.91
C ALA A 366 43.87 -3.25 -5.89
N SER A 367 43.53 -3.42 -4.60
CA SER A 367 44.50 -3.73 -3.54
C SER A 367 44.87 -5.22 -3.45
N GLY A 368 44.26 -6.07 -4.28
CA GLY A 368 44.48 -7.52 -4.27
C GLY A 368 44.03 -8.18 -2.97
N VAL A 369 43.03 -7.61 -2.30
CA VAL A 369 42.35 -8.20 -1.13
C VAL A 369 41.23 -9.14 -1.60
N ALA A 370 40.59 -8.81 -2.71
CA ALA A 370 39.51 -9.59 -3.29
C ALA A 370 39.70 -9.82 -4.81
N GLU A 371 39.09 -10.88 -5.33
CA GLU A 371 39.01 -11.18 -6.76
C GLU A 371 37.57 -11.01 -7.25
N GLU A 372 37.40 -10.37 -8.42
CA GLU A 372 36.09 -10.26 -9.09
C GLU A 372 35.68 -11.61 -9.66
N VAL A 373 34.58 -12.17 -9.18
CA VAL A 373 34.01 -13.42 -9.69
C VAL A 373 33.08 -13.12 -10.88
N GLN A 374 32.12 -12.23 -10.64
CA GLN A 374 31.14 -11.81 -11.64
C GLN A 374 30.47 -10.49 -11.25
N ARG A 375 29.81 -9.88 -12.23
CA ARG A 375 28.96 -8.71 -12.04
C ARG A 375 27.51 -9.15 -12.00
N ILE A 376 26.77 -8.70 -11.01
CA ILE A 376 25.39 -9.05 -10.74
C ILE A 376 24.52 -7.81 -10.94
N TYR A 377 23.37 -7.99 -11.57
CA TYR A 377 22.35 -6.96 -11.64
C TYR A 377 21.51 -7.01 -10.36
N VAL A 378 21.42 -5.87 -9.68
CA VAL A 378 20.59 -5.68 -8.49
C VAL A 378 19.61 -4.56 -8.80
N ARG A 379 18.32 -4.91 -8.80
CA ARG A 379 17.24 -3.97 -9.07
C ARG A 379 17.16 -2.94 -7.94
N PRO A 380 16.92 -1.65 -8.22
CA PRO A 380 16.61 -0.70 -7.15
C PRO A 380 15.29 -1.11 -6.47
N LEU A 381 15.30 -1.16 -5.13
CA LEU A 381 14.10 -1.39 -4.34
C LEU A 381 13.19 -0.16 -4.43
N VAL A 382 11.89 -0.43 -4.55
CA VAL A 382 10.86 0.60 -4.67
C VAL A 382 10.25 0.86 -3.30
N ASP A 383 10.33 2.11 -2.84
CA ASP A 383 9.46 2.57 -1.76
C ASP A 383 8.07 2.83 -2.33
N TYR A 384 7.13 1.92 -2.06
CA TYR A 384 5.78 2.04 -2.61
C TYR A 384 5.01 3.23 -2.04
N GLU A 385 5.26 3.62 -0.78
CA GLU A 385 4.59 4.77 -0.17
C GLU A 385 4.96 6.04 -0.91
N GLU A 386 6.26 6.25 -1.07
CA GLU A 386 6.77 7.39 -1.83
C GLU A 386 6.33 7.31 -3.30
N ALA A 387 6.41 6.13 -3.92
CA ALA A 387 6.07 5.94 -5.32
C ALA A 387 4.59 6.27 -5.62
N PHE A 388 3.64 5.78 -4.81
CA PHE A 388 2.21 6.09 -4.99
C PHE A 388 1.91 7.57 -4.75
N SER A 389 2.53 8.18 -3.75
CA SER A 389 2.40 9.62 -3.47
C SER A 389 2.93 10.45 -4.63
N ASN A 390 4.14 10.17 -5.12
CA ASN A 390 4.79 10.87 -6.23
C ASN A 390 4.02 10.67 -7.55
N TYR A 391 3.53 9.45 -7.81
CA TYR A 391 2.69 9.16 -8.97
C TYR A 391 1.41 10.00 -8.95
N SER A 392 0.75 10.11 -7.79
CA SER A 392 -0.48 10.90 -7.63
C SER A 392 -0.24 12.39 -7.90
N ILE A 393 0.87 12.94 -7.36
CA ILE A 393 1.28 14.33 -7.62
C ILE A 393 1.55 14.57 -9.11
N MET A 394 2.30 13.67 -9.75
CA MET A 394 2.61 13.76 -11.17
C MET A 394 1.36 13.70 -12.03
N LYS A 395 0.43 12.79 -11.72
CA LYS A 395 -0.82 12.62 -12.48
C LYS A 395 -1.72 13.85 -12.34
N ARG A 396 -1.79 14.46 -11.15
CA ARG A 396 -2.50 15.74 -10.93
C ARG A 396 -1.89 16.86 -11.77
N LYS A 397 -0.56 17.03 -11.72
CA LYS A 397 0.15 18.03 -12.54
C LYS A 397 -0.10 17.83 -14.04
N LEU A 398 -0.14 16.58 -14.50
CA LEU A 398 -0.45 16.26 -15.89
C LEU A 398 -1.90 16.62 -16.23
N SER A 399 -2.85 16.29 -15.36
CA SER A 399 -4.26 16.64 -15.55
C SER A 399 -4.48 18.15 -15.60
N ASP A 400 -3.83 18.91 -14.72
CA ASP A 400 -3.86 20.38 -14.72
C ASP A 400 -3.30 20.92 -16.05
N SER A 401 -2.15 20.38 -16.49
CA SER A 401 -1.52 20.78 -17.76
C SER A 401 -2.41 20.48 -18.96
N ILE A 402 -3.09 19.33 -18.98
CA ILE A 402 -4.07 18.98 -20.02
C ILE A 402 -5.21 20.00 -20.04
N SER A 403 -5.74 20.38 -18.87
CA SER A 403 -6.84 21.35 -18.79
C SER A 403 -6.45 22.74 -19.31
N VAL A 404 -5.22 23.18 -19.04
CA VAL A 404 -4.68 24.46 -19.55
C VAL A 404 -4.52 24.41 -21.05
N ILE A 405 -3.89 23.35 -21.59
CA ILE A 405 -3.69 23.18 -23.03
C ILE A 405 -5.02 23.11 -23.78
N GLN A 406 -6.02 22.43 -23.22
CA GLN A 406 -7.36 22.37 -23.81
C GLN A 406 -8.01 23.75 -23.89
N ARG A 407 -7.87 24.58 -22.85
CA ARG A 407 -8.35 25.97 -22.85
C ARG A 407 -7.62 26.82 -23.89
N GLU A 408 -6.29 26.78 -23.91
CA GLU A 408 -5.48 27.51 -24.88
C GLU A 408 -5.79 27.10 -26.32
N THR A 409 -6.01 25.80 -26.56
CA THR A 409 -6.42 25.28 -27.86
C THR A 409 -7.77 25.85 -28.29
N ALA A 410 -8.73 25.94 -27.36
CA ALA A 410 -10.03 26.55 -27.64
C ALA A 410 -9.89 28.05 -27.99
N ASP A 411 -9.09 28.79 -27.24
CA ASP A 411 -8.84 30.22 -27.47
C ASP A 411 -8.14 30.47 -28.82
N ILE A 412 -7.14 29.66 -29.17
CA ILE A 412 -6.46 29.73 -30.47
C ILE A 412 -7.41 29.40 -31.61
N ASN A 413 -8.29 28.40 -31.44
CA ASN A 413 -9.29 28.06 -32.46
C ASN A 413 -10.27 29.22 -32.68
N GLN A 414 -10.69 29.90 -31.60
CA GLN A 414 -11.52 31.09 -31.68
C GLN A 414 -10.79 32.26 -32.37
N ALA A 415 -9.53 32.50 -32.02
CA ALA A 415 -8.71 33.54 -32.65
C ALA A 415 -8.49 33.27 -34.15
N ASN A 416 -8.27 32.01 -34.53
CA ASN A 416 -8.18 31.60 -35.94
C ASN A 416 -9.48 31.84 -36.70
N GLN A 417 -10.63 31.60 -36.06
CA GLN A 417 -11.93 31.88 -36.66
C GLN A 417 -12.11 33.38 -36.90
N LEU A 418 -11.88 34.22 -35.88
CA LEU A 418 -11.95 35.68 -36.00
C LEU A 418 -10.97 36.21 -37.05
N GLY A 419 -9.75 35.67 -37.10
CA GLY A 419 -8.77 36.02 -38.12
C GLY A 419 -9.24 35.71 -39.54
N ARG A 420 -9.91 34.56 -39.76
CA ARG A 420 -10.53 34.23 -41.05
C ARG A 420 -11.63 35.21 -41.41
N GLU A 421 -12.48 35.57 -40.45
CA GLU A 421 -13.56 36.55 -40.65
C GLU A 421 -13.00 37.93 -41.03
N MET A 422 -11.91 38.38 -40.39
CA MET A 422 -11.23 39.63 -40.73
C MET A 422 -10.62 39.61 -42.14
N VAL A 423 -10.01 38.50 -42.55
CA VAL A 423 -9.46 38.36 -43.91
C VAL A 423 -10.58 38.44 -44.94
N ILE A 424 -11.70 37.75 -44.71
CA ILE A 424 -12.88 37.81 -45.59
C ILE A 424 -13.43 39.24 -45.67
N PHE A 425 -13.56 39.92 -44.52
CA PHE A 425 -14.02 41.30 -44.46
C PHE A 425 -13.10 42.24 -45.25
N SER A 426 -11.78 42.16 -45.03
CA SER A 426 -10.79 42.99 -45.72
C SER A 426 -10.77 42.74 -47.23
N GLN A 427 -10.92 41.47 -47.67
CA GLN A 427 -11.05 41.15 -49.09
C GLN A 427 -12.30 41.79 -49.71
N ALA A 428 -13.45 41.73 -49.02
CA ALA A 428 -14.68 42.35 -49.48
C ALA A 428 -14.59 43.88 -49.52
N GLU A 429 -13.94 44.51 -48.54
CA GLU A 429 -13.69 45.95 -48.51
C GLU A 429 -12.75 46.39 -49.65
N ASN A 430 -11.65 45.68 -49.86
CA ASN A 430 -10.72 45.96 -50.95
C ASN A 430 -11.40 45.85 -52.33
N GLN A 431 -12.30 44.89 -52.51
CA GLN A 431 -13.09 44.78 -53.75
C GLN A 431 -13.99 46.01 -53.97
N LYS A 432 -14.65 46.50 -52.92
CA LYS A 432 -15.48 47.72 -52.99
C LYS A 432 -14.63 48.95 -53.31
N LEU A 433 -13.50 49.12 -52.62
CA LEU A 433 -12.58 50.25 -52.86
C LEU A 433 -12.00 50.21 -54.28
N ALA A 434 -11.68 49.02 -54.81
CA ALA A 434 -11.22 48.89 -56.18
C ALA A 434 -12.30 49.31 -57.19
N PHE A 435 -13.56 48.91 -56.95
CA PHE A 435 -14.70 49.34 -57.75
C PHE A 435 -14.92 50.86 -57.70
N ASP A 436 -14.88 51.46 -56.52
CA ASP A 436 -15.04 52.91 -56.33
C ASP A 436 -13.91 53.70 -57.01
N LEU A 437 -12.68 53.19 -56.94
CA LEU A 437 -11.52 53.78 -57.60
C LEU A 437 -11.66 53.75 -59.12
N GLU A 438 -12.11 52.64 -59.69
CA GLU A 438 -12.40 52.53 -61.12
C GLU A 438 -13.48 53.54 -61.56
N HIS A 439 -14.58 53.63 -60.81
CA HIS A 439 -15.64 54.59 -61.09
C HIS A 439 -15.14 56.05 -61.03
N THR A 440 -14.35 56.37 -60.01
CA THR A 440 -13.77 57.72 -59.86
C THR A 440 -12.82 58.06 -61.01
N GLN A 441 -12.03 57.09 -61.50
CA GLN A 441 -11.17 57.29 -62.68
C GLN A 441 -11.98 57.56 -63.95
N GLN A 442 -13.11 56.86 -64.12
CA GLN A 442 -14.04 57.12 -65.22
C GLN A 442 -14.64 58.52 -65.11
N GLU A 443 -15.10 58.94 -63.93
CA GLU A 443 -15.62 60.29 -63.68
C GLU A 443 -14.58 61.36 -63.99
N VAL A 444 -13.33 61.21 -63.53
CA VAL A 444 -12.24 62.15 -63.83
C VAL A 444 -12.02 62.26 -65.33
N THR A 445 -12.08 61.14 -66.06
CA THR A 445 -11.95 61.13 -67.52
C THR A 445 -13.08 61.92 -68.19
N VAL A 446 -14.32 61.69 -67.77
CA VAL A 446 -15.50 62.42 -68.27
C VAL A 446 -15.40 63.91 -67.96
N VAL A 447 -15.05 64.28 -66.72
CA VAL A 447 -14.86 65.69 -66.32
C VAL A 447 -13.76 66.35 -67.14
N THR A 448 -12.64 65.66 -67.38
CA THR A 448 -11.53 66.18 -68.19
C THR A 448 -11.99 66.47 -69.62
N GLN A 449 -12.75 65.55 -70.24
CA GLN A 449 -13.33 65.76 -71.56
C GLN A 449 -14.29 66.95 -71.60
N LEU A 450 -15.15 67.10 -70.58
CA LEU A 450 -16.08 68.22 -70.48
C LEU A 450 -15.34 69.56 -70.32
N VAL A 451 -14.28 69.61 -69.52
CA VAL A 451 -13.43 70.79 -69.35
C VAL A 451 -12.73 71.14 -70.67
N GLU A 452 -12.23 70.16 -71.42
CA GLU A 452 -11.61 70.38 -72.72
C GLU A 452 -12.63 70.94 -73.73
N GLN A 453 -13.82 70.34 -73.82
CA GLN A 453 -14.91 70.84 -74.65
C GLN A 453 -15.31 72.28 -74.29
N ALA A 454 -15.50 72.58 -73.01
CA ALA A 454 -15.83 73.92 -72.54
C ALA A 454 -14.71 74.92 -72.88
N THR A 455 -13.45 74.52 -72.78
CA THR A 455 -12.28 75.34 -73.14
C THR A 455 -12.24 75.63 -74.63
N GLN A 456 -12.49 74.62 -75.47
CA GLN A 456 -12.59 74.78 -76.93
C GLN A 456 -13.74 75.70 -77.31
N GLN A 457 -14.92 75.54 -76.71
CA GLN A 457 -16.07 76.43 -76.91
C GLN A 457 -15.75 77.86 -76.52
N LEU A 458 -15.08 78.07 -75.38
CA LEU A 458 -14.68 79.40 -74.91
C LEU A 458 -13.66 80.05 -75.86
N GLN A 459 -12.71 79.29 -76.41
CA GLN A 459 -11.77 79.78 -77.43
C GLN A 459 -12.47 80.12 -78.76
N ALA A 460 -13.41 79.29 -79.20
CA ALA A 460 -14.22 79.56 -80.38
C ALA A 460 -15.03 80.85 -80.22
N LEU A 461 -15.70 81.02 -79.07
CA LEU A 461 -16.46 82.22 -78.74
C LEU A 461 -15.57 83.46 -78.66
N ARG A 462 -14.38 83.37 -78.06
CA ARG A 462 -13.38 84.47 -78.07
C ARG A 462 -12.98 84.86 -79.48
N THR A 463 -12.75 83.87 -80.35
CA THR A 463 -12.38 84.11 -81.75
C THR A 463 -13.52 84.79 -82.49
N GLU A 464 -14.76 84.33 -82.29
CA GLU A 464 -15.96 84.91 -82.88
C GLU A 464 -16.21 86.35 -82.41
N VAL A 465 -16.12 86.62 -81.10
CA VAL A 465 -16.20 87.98 -80.53
C VAL A 465 -15.11 88.87 -81.11
N SER A 466 -13.88 88.37 -81.27
CA SER A 466 -12.80 89.15 -81.89
C SER A 466 -13.07 89.46 -83.36
N LYS A 467 -13.69 88.54 -84.11
CA LYS A 467 -14.09 88.72 -85.51
C LYS A 467 -15.21 89.76 -85.61
N LEU A 468 -16.28 89.61 -84.82
CA LEU A 468 -17.37 90.58 -84.71
C LEU A 468 -16.85 91.97 -84.36
N TYR A 469 -15.92 92.09 -83.41
CA TYR A 469 -15.31 93.37 -83.06
C TYR A 469 -14.56 94.00 -84.25
N ARG A 470 -13.77 93.22 -85.01
CA ARG A 470 -13.09 93.72 -86.21
C ARG A 470 -14.08 94.14 -87.29
N GLU A 471 -15.16 93.39 -87.49
CA GLU A 471 -16.23 93.72 -88.44
C GLU A 471 -16.94 95.03 -88.06
N VAL A 472 -17.27 95.21 -86.78
CA VAL A 472 -17.86 96.46 -86.27
C VAL A 472 -16.90 97.63 -86.48
N GLN A 473 -15.61 97.46 -86.18
CA GLN A 473 -14.60 98.51 -86.43
C GLN A 473 -14.44 98.82 -87.93
N ALA A 474 -14.47 97.81 -88.80
CA ALA A 474 -14.41 98.01 -90.25
C ALA A 474 -15.64 98.75 -90.77
N LYS A 475 -16.84 98.37 -90.35
CA LYS A 475 -18.09 99.09 -90.67
C LYS A 475 -18.08 100.52 -90.14
N ARG A 476 -17.55 100.74 -88.92
CA ARG A 476 -17.37 102.08 -88.36
C ARG A 476 -16.44 102.92 -89.23
N LYS A 477 -15.30 102.37 -89.67
CA LYS A 477 -14.39 103.05 -90.61
C LYS A 477 -15.07 103.36 -91.94
N GLN A 478 -15.87 102.44 -92.49
CA GLN A 478 -16.65 102.68 -93.71
C GLN A 478 -17.69 103.80 -93.53
N LEU A 479 -18.41 103.83 -92.41
CA LEU A 479 -19.34 104.90 -92.07
C LEU A 479 -18.64 106.26 -91.95
N VAL A 480 -17.51 106.32 -91.25
CA VAL A 480 -16.69 107.54 -91.15
C VAL A 480 -16.18 107.97 -92.52
N ALA A 481 -15.72 107.04 -93.35
CA ALA A 481 -15.29 107.34 -94.72
C ALA A 481 -16.44 107.84 -95.60
N GLN A 482 -17.64 107.26 -95.48
CA GLN A 482 -18.85 107.76 -96.15
C GLN A 482 -19.22 109.16 -95.67
N GLN A 483 -19.21 109.41 -94.36
CA GLN A 483 -19.48 110.74 -93.80
C GLN A 483 -18.45 111.78 -94.26
N LEU A 484 -17.16 111.42 -94.30
CA LEU A 484 -16.11 112.27 -94.87
C LEU A 484 -16.33 112.52 -96.37
N SER A 485 -16.73 111.50 -97.14
CA SER A 485 -17.03 111.68 -98.57
C SER A 485 -18.25 112.57 -98.84
N MET A 486 -19.27 112.53 -97.95
CA MET A 486 -20.41 113.46 -98.00
C MET A 486 -20.01 114.88 -97.58
N LEU A 487 -19.01 115.05 -96.70
CA LEU A 487 -18.47 116.35 -96.30
C LEU A 487 -17.50 116.95 -97.35
N THR A 488 -16.88 116.14 -98.20
CA THR A 488 -16.03 116.60 -99.33
C THR A 488 -16.79 116.80 -100.64
N ALA A 489 -18.06 116.36 -100.71
CA ALA A 489 -18.97 116.63 -101.82
C ALA A 489 -19.74 117.95 -101.57
N THR A 490 -18.99 119.05 -101.49
CA THR A 490 -19.46 120.42 -101.69
C THR A 490 -18.20 121.29 -101.81
N PRO A 491 -18.07 122.21 -102.78
CA PRO A 491 -19.05 122.70 -103.76
C PRO A 491 -19.03 122.01 -105.12
#